data_AF-A0A5N4A8Y9-F1
#
_entry.id   AF-A0A5N4A8Y9-F1
#
_cell.length_a   1.000
_cell.length_b   1.000
_cell.length_c   1.000
_cell.angle_alpha   90.00
_cell.angle_beta   90.00
_cell.angle_gamma   90.00
#
_symmetry.space_group_name_H-M   'P 1'
#
loop_
_entity.id
_entity.type
_entity.pdbx_description
1 polymer ?
#
loop_
_entity_poly.entity_id
_entity_poly.type
_entity_poly.pdbx_seq_one_letter_code
_entity_poly.pdbx_strand_id
1 'polypeptide(L)'
;MTDTPRSFGINYSARVGIPRDGFSTLLGFRRAMPVTGRRLNMTTELYQKAEGELLKTFFVSPSDNLCFHGKCTYYCDTSHAICGNPDMLEGSFAAFLPSKEFAPRKVWRHPWRRSYHKRRKAQWETEANYCSVVREIPPYDQGRRLYDLMDMAVFDFMTGNMDRHHYETFKLFGNDTFPLHLDHGRGFGKPFHDELSILAPVLQCCMIRQSTLETLLKFHNGPVKLSAALRKSLDDDPVAPILWEPHLEALDRRVQIILKGIRDCVQKGEDLGSEGNDANEDDT
;
A
#
# COMPACT_ATOMS: atom_id res chain seq x y z
N MET A 1 -3.10 -14.01 30.73
CA MET A 1 -3.85 -14.39 29.51
C MET A 1 -5.00 -13.41 29.34
N THR A 2 -4.74 -12.27 28.71
CA THR A 2 -5.78 -11.30 28.37
C THR A 2 -5.82 -11.20 26.86
N ASP A 3 -6.92 -11.72 26.35
CA ASP A 3 -7.30 -11.84 24.96
C ASP A 3 -7.26 -10.46 24.30
N THR A 4 -6.23 -10.22 23.48
CA THR A 4 -6.14 -8.99 22.67
C THR A 4 -7.14 -9.15 21.53
N PRO A 5 -8.16 -8.28 21.39
CA PRO A 5 -9.10 -8.40 20.30
C PRO A 5 -8.33 -8.30 18.99
N ARG A 6 -8.41 -9.37 18.17
CA ARG A 6 -7.80 -9.41 16.84
C ARG A 6 -8.42 -8.30 16.00
N SER A 7 -7.73 -7.17 15.91
CA SER A 7 -8.10 -6.05 15.05
C SER A 7 -7.98 -6.50 13.60
N PHE A 8 -9.09 -6.98 13.04
CA PHE A 8 -9.26 -7.27 11.62
C PHE A 8 -9.25 -5.95 10.86
N GLY A 9 -8.08 -5.62 10.32
CA GLY A 9 -7.85 -4.96 9.03
C GLY A 9 -8.67 -3.79 8.50
N ILE A 10 -9.46 -3.10 9.31
CA ILE A 10 -10.21 -1.92 8.87
C ILE A 10 -9.99 -0.70 9.79
N ASN A 11 -9.19 -0.82 10.86
CA ASN A 11 -9.06 0.25 11.86
C ASN A 11 -7.62 0.66 12.06
N TYR A 12 -7.09 1.49 11.16
CA TYR A 12 -6.08 2.46 11.54
C TYR A 12 -6.37 3.74 10.76
N SER A 13 -6.69 4.77 11.53
CA SER A 13 -6.86 6.17 11.12
C SER A 13 -5.85 6.51 10.04
N ALA A 14 -6.32 7.11 8.94
CA ALA A 14 -5.56 7.47 7.76
C ALA A 14 -4.29 8.24 8.16
N ARG A 15 -3.19 7.52 8.38
CA ARG A 15 -1.91 8.14 8.71
C ARG A 15 -1.37 8.67 7.40
N VAL A 16 -1.35 10.01 7.37
CA VAL A 16 -0.61 10.92 6.50
C VAL A 16 -0.07 10.23 5.26
N GLY A 17 -0.75 10.42 4.12
CA GLY A 17 -0.23 9.96 2.83
C GLY A 17 1.22 10.41 2.68
N ILE A 18 2.11 9.46 2.39
CA ILE A 18 3.55 9.71 2.34
C ILE A 18 3.82 10.81 1.31
N PRO A 19 4.53 11.88 1.68
CA PRO A 19 4.70 13.03 0.83
C PRO A 19 5.40 12.78 -0.50
N ARG A 20 5.13 13.78 -1.34
CA ARG A 20 5.46 14.15 -2.72
C ARG A 20 6.44 13.28 -3.47
N ASP A 21 7.54 12.85 -2.85
CA ASP A 21 8.66 12.21 -3.54
C ASP A 21 9.39 11.14 -2.71
N GLY A 22 8.83 10.69 -1.58
CA GLY A 22 9.55 9.76 -0.70
C GLY A 22 9.51 8.32 -1.19
N PHE A 23 8.51 7.58 -0.76
CA PHE A 23 8.63 6.12 -0.78
C PHE A 23 8.47 5.47 -2.17
N SER A 24 7.47 5.90 -2.95
CA SER A 24 7.24 5.37 -4.31
C SER A 24 8.37 5.76 -5.28
N THR A 25 8.97 6.93 -5.09
CA THR A 25 10.08 7.43 -5.91
C THR A 25 11.40 6.77 -5.54
N LEU A 26 11.67 6.56 -4.25
CA LEU A 26 12.84 5.81 -3.77
C LEU A 26 12.87 4.37 -4.32
N LEU A 27 11.70 3.73 -4.44
CA LEU A 27 11.55 2.42 -5.06
C LEU A 27 11.49 2.47 -6.60
N GLY A 28 11.58 3.65 -7.21
CA GLY A 28 11.59 3.83 -8.67
C GLY A 28 10.23 3.64 -9.36
N PHE A 29 9.14 3.45 -8.62
CA PHE A 29 7.82 3.19 -9.19
C PHE A 29 7.17 4.43 -9.78
N ARG A 30 7.15 5.55 -9.04
CA ARG A 30 6.50 6.82 -9.44
C ARG A 30 5.03 6.65 -9.89
N ARG A 31 4.26 5.87 -9.11
CA ARG A 31 2.84 5.54 -9.40
C ARG A 31 1.86 6.08 -8.36
N ALA A 32 2.37 6.64 -7.26
CA ALA A 32 1.57 7.27 -6.22
C ALA A 32 1.37 8.76 -6.52
N MET A 33 0.26 9.32 -6.02
CA MET A 33 0.03 10.76 -6.14
C MET A 33 0.97 11.54 -5.23
N PRO A 34 1.42 12.73 -5.64
CA PRO A 34 2.10 13.64 -4.74
C PRO A 34 1.20 13.99 -3.55
N VAL A 35 1.72 13.86 -2.33
CA VAL A 35 1.02 14.22 -1.08
C VAL A 35 1.87 15.20 -0.29
N THR A 36 1.30 15.99 0.60
CA THR A 36 2.09 16.71 1.62
C THR A 36 1.31 16.77 2.91
N GLY A 37 2.02 16.74 4.03
CA GLY A 37 1.44 17.07 5.31
C GLY A 37 1.18 18.57 5.42
N ARG A 38 0.07 18.92 6.07
CA ARG A 38 -0.22 20.31 6.41
C ARG A 38 -1.05 20.39 7.68
N ARG A 39 -0.74 21.40 8.49
CA ARG A 39 -1.61 21.84 9.59
C ARG A 39 -2.55 22.92 9.07
N LEU A 40 -3.83 22.74 9.36
CA LEU A 40 -4.92 23.61 8.93
C LEU A 40 -5.65 24.16 10.15
N ASN A 41 -6.09 25.41 10.05
CA ASN A 41 -6.97 26.00 11.05
C ASN A 41 -8.41 25.58 10.72
N MET A 42 -8.99 24.71 11.55
CA MET A 42 -10.31 24.14 11.32
C MET A 42 -11.41 25.20 11.29
N THR A 43 -11.27 26.28 12.05
CA THR A 43 -12.26 27.36 12.10
C THR A 43 -12.35 28.09 10.76
N THR A 44 -11.23 28.58 10.26
CA THR A 44 -11.15 29.45 9.08
C THR A 44 -11.12 28.69 7.76
N GLU A 45 -10.50 27.52 7.73
CA GLU A 45 -10.28 26.76 6.49
C GLU A 45 -11.31 25.66 6.26
N LEU A 46 -11.96 25.15 7.32
CA LEU A 46 -13.01 24.13 7.19
C LEU A 46 -14.38 24.66 7.60
N TYR A 47 -14.59 25.02 8.86
CA TYR A 47 -15.91 25.36 9.40
C TYR A 47 -16.56 26.52 8.65
N GLN A 48 -15.84 27.64 8.48
CA GLN A 48 -16.34 28.81 7.74
C GLN A 48 -16.55 28.57 6.24
N LYS A 49 -16.02 27.48 5.69
CA LYS A 49 -16.13 27.09 4.28
C LYS A 49 -17.03 25.87 4.07
N ALA A 50 -17.47 25.22 5.13
CA ALA A 50 -18.26 24.01 5.07
C ALA A 50 -19.72 24.34 4.71
N GLU A 51 -20.32 23.51 3.87
CA GLU A 51 -21.70 23.65 3.45
C GLU A 51 -22.48 22.36 3.70
N GLY A 52 -23.81 22.48 3.70
CA GLY A 52 -24.74 21.34 3.74
C GLY A 52 -24.53 20.44 4.95
N GLU A 53 -24.35 19.15 4.69
CA GLU A 53 -24.28 18.13 5.74
C GLU A 53 -22.98 18.17 6.53
N LEU A 54 -21.87 18.64 5.95
CA LEU A 54 -20.60 18.73 6.68
C LEU A 54 -20.66 19.76 7.80
N LEU A 55 -21.23 20.93 7.52
CA LEU A 55 -21.35 22.03 8.49
C LEU A 55 -22.13 21.61 9.75
N LYS A 56 -23.16 20.78 9.58
CA LYS A 56 -24.00 20.28 10.69
C LYS A 56 -23.26 19.32 11.64
N THR A 57 -22.08 18.83 11.24
CA THR A 57 -21.31 17.85 12.05
C THR A 57 -20.29 18.50 12.97
N PHE A 58 -20.14 19.82 12.91
CA PHE A 58 -19.23 20.56 13.80
C PHE A 58 -19.85 20.77 15.18
N PHE A 59 -19.03 20.62 16.22
CA PHE A 59 -19.42 20.88 17.61
C PHE A 59 -18.20 21.20 18.47
N VAL A 60 -18.43 21.79 19.64
CA VAL A 60 -17.39 22.02 20.65
C VAL A 60 -17.43 20.89 21.67
N SER A 61 -16.29 20.23 21.89
CA SER A 61 -16.17 19.15 22.88
C SER A 61 -16.21 19.69 24.32
N PRO A 62 -16.45 18.83 25.34
CA PRO A 62 -16.37 19.24 26.75
C PRO A 62 -15.02 19.84 27.17
N SER A 63 -13.96 19.58 26.41
CA SER A 63 -12.62 20.14 26.62
C SER A 63 -12.37 21.42 25.83
N ASP A 64 -13.42 22.07 25.31
CA ASP A 64 -13.38 23.32 24.55
C ASP A 64 -12.59 23.26 23.22
N ASN A 65 -12.43 22.05 22.66
CA ASN A 65 -11.85 21.86 21.33
C ASN A 65 -12.94 21.84 20.24
N LEU A 66 -12.64 22.42 19.08
CA LEU A 66 -13.48 22.34 17.89
C LEU A 66 -13.34 20.95 17.26
N CYS A 67 -14.47 20.28 17.04
CA CYS A 67 -14.53 18.93 16.49
C CYS A 67 -15.52 18.83 15.33
N PHE A 68 -15.32 17.85 14.46
CA PHE A 68 -16.33 17.42 13.47
C PHE A 68 -16.17 15.94 13.16
N HIS A 69 -17.25 15.28 12.73
CA HIS A 69 -17.21 13.86 12.33
C HIS A 69 -17.54 13.61 10.86
N GLY A 70 -18.06 14.60 10.13
CA GLY A 70 -18.44 14.44 8.72
C GLY A 70 -19.53 13.38 8.50
N LYS A 71 -19.72 12.97 7.24
CA LYS A 71 -20.75 12.01 6.85
C LYS A 71 -20.16 10.93 5.96
N CYS A 72 -19.95 9.75 6.52
CA CYS A 72 -19.44 8.58 5.82
C CYS A 72 -19.93 7.27 6.46
N THR A 73 -19.61 6.13 5.87
CA THR A 73 -20.13 4.82 6.30
C THR A 73 -19.38 4.18 7.47
N TYR A 74 -18.13 4.58 7.73
CA TYR A 74 -17.29 4.01 8.78
C TYR A 74 -16.67 5.12 9.61
N TYR A 75 -16.85 5.08 10.93
CA TYR A 75 -16.21 6.01 11.87
C TYR A 75 -16.55 7.50 11.66
N CYS A 76 -17.72 7.81 11.12
CA CYS A 76 -18.24 9.18 11.01
C CYS A 76 -19.40 9.42 11.98
N ASP A 77 -19.13 9.28 13.27
CA ASP A 77 -20.06 9.57 14.36
C ASP A 77 -19.35 10.39 15.47
N THR A 78 -20.11 10.89 16.44
CA THR A 78 -19.57 11.73 17.54
C THR A 78 -18.49 11.02 18.36
N SER A 79 -18.53 9.70 18.50
CA SER A 79 -17.54 8.93 19.27
C SER A 79 -16.19 8.79 18.53
N HIS A 80 -16.18 9.04 17.23
CA HIS A 80 -15.00 9.02 16.36
C HIS A 80 -14.71 10.40 15.74
N ALA A 81 -15.23 11.47 16.33
CA ALA A 81 -15.02 12.82 15.83
C ALA A 81 -13.53 13.19 15.81
N ILE A 82 -13.15 13.98 14.80
CA ILE A 82 -11.83 14.56 14.65
C ILE A 82 -11.85 15.93 15.34
N CYS A 83 -10.99 16.11 16.33
CA CYS A 83 -10.89 17.32 17.12
C CYS A 83 -9.54 17.99 16.94
N GLY A 84 -9.53 19.33 16.92
CA GLY A 84 -8.31 20.12 17.00
C GLY A 84 -7.79 20.26 18.44
N ASN A 85 -6.74 21.07 18.59
CA ASN A 85 -6.25 21.52 19.90
C ASN A 85 -5.77 22.99 19.84
N PRO A 86 -6.63 23.98 20.12
CA PRO A 86 -8.09 23.86 20.24
C PRO A 86 -8.78 23.67 18.88
N ASP A 87 -8.24 24.24 17.80
CA ASP A 87 -8.84 24.25 16.46
C ASP A 87 -7.83 23.99 15.32
N MET A 88 -6.60 23.59 15.64
CA MET A 88 -5.60 23.18 14.65
C MET A 88 -5.65 21.68 14.40
N LEU A 89 -5.65 21.28 13.12
CA LEU A 89 -5.65 19.88 12.71
C LEU A 89 -4.53 19.59 11.73
N GLU A 90 -3.84 18.48 11.95
CA GLU A 90 -2.86 17.95 10.99
C GLU A 90 -3.54 16.97 10.03
N GLY A 91 -3.21 17.08 8.74
CA GLY A 91 -3.76 16.20 7.72
C GLY A 91 -2.82 16.01 6.54
N SER A 92 -3.14 15.04 5.68
CA SER A 92 -2.45 14.85 4.40
C SER A 92 -3.26 15.36 3.23
N PHE A 93 -2.60 16.05 2.32
CA PHE A 93 -3.20 16.71 1.17
C PHE A 93 -2.64 16.06 -0.09
N ALA A 94 -3.42 15.15 -0.67
CA ALA A 94 -3.07 14.46 -1.91
C ALA A 94 -3.48 15.31 -3.11
N ALA A 95 -2.57 15.45 -4.08
CA ALA A 95 -2.89 16.10 -5.34
C ALA A 95 -3.99 15.32 -6.07
N PHE A 96 -5.01 16.04 -6.54
CA PHE A 96 -6.06 15.43 -7.34
C PHE A 96 -5.49 14.94 -8.66
N LEU A 97 -5.93 13.74 -9.06
CA LEU A 97 -5.84 13.31 -10.44
C LEU A 97 -6.73 14.20 -11.33
N PRO A 98 -6.44 14.31 -12.64
CA PRO A 98 -7.34 14.98 -13.57
C PRO A 98 -8.77 14.41 -13.45
N SER A 99 -9.75 15.27 -13.74
CA SER A 99 -11.16 14.88 -13.67
C SER A 99 -11.43 13.64 -14.53
N LYS A 100 -12.41 12.83 -14.13
CA LYS A 100 -12.76 11.61 -14.89
C LYS A 100 -13.31 11.92 -16.29
N GLU A 101 -13.78 13.15 -16.52
CA GLU A 101 -14.22 13.65 -17.82
C GLU A 101 -13.03 13.83 -18.77
N PHE A 102 -11.93 14.41 -18.27
CA PHE A 102 -10.72 14.65 -19.08
C PHE A 102 -9.83 13.41 -19.20
N ALA A 103 -9.64 12.68 -18.09
CA ALA A 103 -8.83 11.46 -18.05
C ALA A 103 -9.63 10.30 -17.45
N PRO A 104 -10.46 9.60 -18.25
CA PRO A 104 -11.23 8.47 -17.78
C PRO A 104 -10.33 7.37 -17.21
N ARG A 105 -10.69 6.87 -16.02
CA ARG A 105 -9.99 5.79 -15.32
C ARG A 105 -10.80 4.50 -15.38
N LYS A 106 -10.11 3.35 -15.44
CA LYS A 106 -10.68 2.01 -15.35
C LYS A 106 -10.30 1.41 -14.01
N VAL A 107 -11.31 0.97 -13.25
CA VAL A 107 -11.14 0.24 -12.00
C VAL A 107 -11.03 -1.24 -12.32
N TRP A 108 -10.03 -1.90 -11.75
CA TRP A 108 -9.78 -3.32 -11.89
C TRP A 108 -9.88 -4.00 -10.53
N ARG A 109 -10.51 -5.16 -10.49
CA ARG A 109 -10.51 -6.02 -9.31
C ARG A 109 -9.15 -6.70 -9.19
N HIS A 110 -8.52 -6.58 -8.03
CA HIS A 110 -7.24 -7.20 -7.78
C HIS A 110 -7.41 -8.74 -7.69
N PRO A 111 -6.61 -9.58 -8.37
CA PRO A 111 -6.77 -11.04 -8.32
C PRO A 111 -6.57 -11.59 -6.90
N TRP A 112 -5.58 -11.07 -6.19
CA TRP A 112 -5.32 -11.38 -4.77
C TRP A 112 -6.19 -10.56 -3.79
N ARG A 113 -7.35 -10.07 -4.22
CA ARG A 113 -8.29 -9.40 -3.31
C ARG A 113 -8.71 -10.37 -2.21
N ARG A 114 -8.69 -9.91 -0.95
CA ARG A 114 -9.20 -10.66 0.21
C ARG A 114 -10.71 -10.91 0.12
N SER A 115 -11.22 -11.82 0.95
CA SER A 115 -12.65 -12.13 1.00
C SER A 115 -13.50 -11.00 1.59
N TYR A 116 -12.90 -10.14 2.43
CA TYR A 116 -13.61 -9.16 3.27
C TYR A 116 -14.67 -9.80 4.18
N HIS A 117 -14.44 -11.06 4.56
CA HIS A 117 -15.36 -11.83 5.38
C HIS A 117 -14.61 -12.67 6.40
N LYS A 118 -14.97 -12.53 7.68
CA LYS A 118 -14.21 -13.07 8.83
C LYS A 118 -13.93 -14.58 8.77
N ARG A 119 -14.84 -15.36 8.16
CA ARG A 119 -14.76 -16.84 8.12
C ARG A 119 -14.46 -17.40 6.74
N ARG A 120 -14.52 -16.57 5.69
CA ARG A 120 -14.38 -17.06 4.31
C ARG A 120 -12.97 -16.74 3.85
N LYS A 121 -12.24 -17.74 3.37
CA LYS A 121 -10.96 -17.53 2.70
C LYS A 121 -11.17 -17.14 1.24
N ALA A 122 -10.26 -16.34 0.70
CA ALA A 122 -10.17 -16.10 -0.73
C ALA A 122 -9.50 -17.30 -1.43
N GLN A 123 -9.73 -17.46 -2.73
CA GLN A 123 -9.24 -18.61 -3.50
C GLN A 123 -7.70 -18.72 -3.44
N TRP A 124 -7.00 -17.59 -3.56
CA TRP A 124 -5.55 -17.53 -3.47
C TRP A 124 -4.99 -17.91 -2.09
N GLU A 125 -5.80 -17.90 -1.03
CA GLU A 125 -5.39 -18.34 0.33
C GLU A 125 -5.49 -19.86 0.50
N THR A 126 -6.18 -20.56 -0.41
CA THR A 126 -6.40 -22.02 -0.35
C THR A 126 -5.68 -22.78 -1.46
N GLU A 127 -5.41 -22.13 -2.59
CA GLU A 127 -4.79 -22.75 -3.76
C GLU A 127 -3.33 -22.33 -3.90
N ALA A 128 -2.40 -23.28 -3.78
CA ALA A 128 -0.96 -23.01 -3.90
C ALA A 128 -0.56 -22.54 -5.31
N ASN A 129 -1.19 -23.10 -6.36
CA ASN A 129 -0.92 -22.78 -7.76
C ASN A 129 -1.86 -21.70 -8.35
N TYR A 130 -2.44 -20.86 -7.50
CA TYR A 130 -3.40 -19.83 -7.92
C TYR A 130 -2.83 -18.89 -9.01
N CYS A 131 -1.53 -18.58 -8.97
CA CYS A 131 -0.94 -17.70 -9.99
C CYS A 131 -0.99 -18.30 -11.41
N SER A 132 -0.91 -19.62 -11.57
CA SER A 132 -1.03 -20.26 -12.89
C SER A 132 -2.37 -19.93 -13.55
N VAL A 133 -3.45 -19.94 -12.77
CA VAL A 133 -4.78 -19.52 -13.23
C VAL A 133 -4.80 -18.04 -13.58
N VAL A 134 -4.18 -17.19 -12.76
CA VAL A 134 -4.13 -15.74 -13.03
C VAL A 134 -3.39 -15.44 -14.34
N ARG A 135 -2.31 -16.18 -14.65
CA ARG A 135 -1.54 -16.04 -15.88
C ARG A 135 -2.30 -16.41 -17.15
N GLU A 136 -3.45 -17.05 -17.04
CA GLU A 136 -4.29 -17.40 -18.20
C GLU A 136 -5.44 -16.39 -18.42
N ILE A 137 -5.63 -15.44 -17.50
CA ILE A 137 -6.79 -14.54 -17.51
C ILE A 137 -6.39 -13.14 -18.00
N PRO A 138 -7.07 -12.59 -19.02
CA PRO A 138 -6.90 -11.20 -19.42
C PRO A 138 -7.19 -10.21 -18.28
N PRO A 139 -6.37 -9.16 -18.08
CA PRO A 139 -5.23 -8.72 -18.89
C PRO A 139 -3.86 -9.20 -18.33
N TYR A 140 -3.82 -10.23 -17.50
CA TYR A 140 -2.62 -10.70 -16.80
C TYR A 140 -1.82 -11.74 -17.60
N ASP A 141 -2.44 -12.28 -18.63
CA ASP A 141 -1.91 -13.24 -19.60
C ASP A 141 -0.87 -12.66 -20.56
N GLN A 142 -0.81 -11.33 -20.68
CA GLN A 142 0.08 -10.67 -21.62
C GLN A 142 0.64 -9.34 -21.10
N GLY A 143 1.79 -8.97 -21.66
CA GLY A 143 2.44 -7.68 -21.43
C GLY A 143 2.91 -7.48 -19.99
N ARG A 144 2.84 -6.24 -19.52
CA ARG A 144 3.46 -5.81 -18.25
C ARG A 144 2.59 -5.97 -17.01
N ARG A 145 1.28 -6.24 -17.17
CA ARG A 145 0.31 -6.03 -16.08
C ARG A 145 0.61 -6.91 -14.86
N LEU A 146 0.97 -8.17 -15.07
CA LEU A 146 1.28 -9.06 -13.97
C LEU A 146 2.53 -8.60 -13.19
N TYR A 147 3.59 -8.18 -13.90
CA TYR A 147 4.77 -7.57 -13.26
C TYR A 147 4.45 -6.29 -12.50
N ASP A 148 3.54 -5.45 -13.02
CA ASP A 148 3.11 -4.25 -12.31
C ASP A 148 2.37 -4.58 -11.00
N LEU A 149 1.65 -5.71 -10.94
CA LEU A 149 1.05 -6.20 -9.70
C LEU A 149 2.09 -6.76 -8.73
N MET A 150 3.20 -7.32 -9.21
CA MET A 150 4.32 -7.72 -8.35
C MET A 150 4.97 -6.51 -7.70
N ASP A 151 5.22 -5.44 -8.47
CA ASP A 151 5.73 -4.16 -7.95
C ASP A 151 4.77 -3.57 -6.90
N MET A 152 3.45 -3.64 -7.15
CA MET A 152 2.43 -3.20 -6.20
C MET A 152 2.42 -4.03 -4.93
N ALA A 153 2.53 -5.35 -5.03
CA ALA A 153 2.58 -6.25 -3.88
C ALA A 153 3.83 -6.01 -3.02
N VAL A 154 4.99 -5.75 -3.64
CA VAL A 154 6.20 -5.31 -2.95
C VAL A 154 5.93 -4.00 -2.20
N PHE A 155 5.35 -2.99 -2.87
CA PHE A 155 5.02 -1.71 -2.24
C PHE A 155 4.09 -1.88 -1.03
N ASP A 156 2.99 -2.62 -1.21
CA ASP A 156 1.97 -2.84 -0.18
C ASP A 156 2.53 -3.68 0.99
N PHE A 157 3.38 -4.68 0.73
CA PHE A 157 4.03 -5.46 1.80
C PHE A 157 4.95 -4.57 2.63
N MET A 158 5.72 -3.70 1.98
CA MET A 158 6.63 -2.79 2.67
C MET A 158 5.88 -1.82 3.59
N THR A 159 4.72 -1.32 3.17
CA THR A 159 3.89 -0.47 4.05
C THR A 159 3.03 -1.28 5.03
N GLY A 160 2.83 -2.58 4.80
CA GLY A 160 1.87 -3.41 5.53
C GLY A 160 0.42 -3.10 5.16
N ASN A 161 0.17 -2.59 3.95
CA ASN A 161 -1.17 -2.30 3.46
C ASN A 161 -1.82 -3.56 2.89
N MET A 162 -2.79 -4.12 3.59
CA MET A 162 -3.47 -5.34 3.16
C MET A 162 -4.82 -5.11 2.47
N ASP A 163 -5.19 -3.85 2.22
CA ASP A 163 -6.51 -3.46 1.72
C ASP A 163 -6.55 -3.17 0.21
N ARG A 164 -5.58 -3.69 -0.54
CA ARG A 164 -5.53 -3.56 -1.99
C ARG A 164 -6.57 -4.47 -2.65
N HIS A 165 -7.84 -4.04 -2.64
CA HIS A 165 -8.93 -4.78 -3.29
C HIS A 165 -9.17 -4.40 -4.75
N HIS A 166 -8.80 -3.18 -5.12
CA HIS A 166 -8.90 -2.64 -6.46
C HIS A 166 -7.63 -1.87 -6.80
N TYR A 167 -7.40 -1.69 -8.09
CA TYR A 167 -6.43 -0.73 -8.61
C TYR A 167 -7.02 -0.02 -9.83
N GLU A 168 -6.48 1.15 -10.17
CA GLU A 168 -6.95 1.94 -11.30
C GLU A 168 -5.89 2.05 -12.41
N THR A 169 -6.33 2.20 -13.65
CA THR A 169 -5.48 2.60 -14.78
C THR A 169 -6.14 3.72 -15.57
N PHE A 170 -5.36 4.50 -16.32
CA PHE A 170 -5.93 5.42 -17.30
C PHE A 170 -6.44 4.64 -18.51
N LYS A 171 -7.69 4.89 -18.93
CA LYS A 171 -8.28 4.23 -20.10
C LYS A 171 -7.56 4.60 -21.40
N LEU A 172 -7.04 5.83 -21.48
CA LEU A 172 -6.36 6.37 -22.65
C LEU A 172 -5.19 5.49 -23.11
N PHE A 173 -4.49 4.83 -22.18
CA PHE A 173 -3.31 4.01 -22.46
C PHE A 173 -3.61 2.52 -22.59
N GLY A 174 -4.89 2.12 -22.59
CA GLY A 174 -5.28 0.72 -22.73
C GLY A 174 -4.77 -0.19 -21.60
N ASN A 175 -4.31 -1.40 -21.95
CA ASN A 175 -3.81 -2.37 -20.98
C ASN A 175 -2.31 -2.20 -20.68
N ASP A 176 -1.54 -1.67 -21.63
CA ASP A 176 -0.10 -1.45 -21.50
C ASP A 176 0.19 -0.11 -20.78
N THR A 177 -0.23 -0.06 -19.53
CA THR A 177 -0.07 1.10 -18.65
C THR A 177 0.15 0.66 -17.23
N PHE A 178 0.80 1.52 -16.45
CA PHE A 178 1.01 1.30 -15.03
C PHE A 178 -0.30 1.42 -14.23
N PRO A 179 -0.46 0.65 -13.14
CA PRO A 179 -1.53 0.83 -12.20
C PRO A 179 -1.23 2.02 -11.27
N LEU A 180 -2.26 2.79 -10.97
CA LEU A 180 -2.21 3.90 -10.02
C LEU A 180 -2.18 3.33 -8.60
N HIS A 181 -1.18 3.77 -7.82
CA HIS A 181 -1.05 3.44 -6.41
C HIS A 181 -1.84 4.48 -5.63
N LEU A 182 -3.13 4.23 -5.38
CA LEU A 182 -4.04 5.11 -4.62
C LEU A 182 -4.40 4.50 -3.24
N ASP A 183 -5.06 5.26 -2.37
CA ASP A 183 -5.67 4.77 -1.12
C ASP A 183 -4.72 4.00 -0.17
N HIS A 184 -3.56 4.61 0.16
CA HIS A 184 -2.54 4.01 1.04
C HIS A 184 -2.76 4.23 2.54
N GLY A 185 -3.90 4.81 2.93
CA GLY A 185 -4.16 5.23 4.32
C GLY A 185 -4.16 4.10 5.36
N ARG A 186 -4.13 2.83 4.92
CA ARG A 186 -4.06 1.63 5.77
C ARG A 186 -2.65 1.03 5.89
N GLY A 187 -1.64 1.66 5.31
CA GLY A 187 -0.25 1.35 5.57
C GLY A 187 0.22 1.85 6.95
N PHE A 188 1.40 1.41 7.37
CA PHE A 188 2.09 1.87 8.58
C PHE A 188 1.24 1.82 9.87
N GLY A 189 0.36 0.84 10.00
CA GLY A 189 -0.41 0.59 11.23
C GLY A 189 0.33 -0.28 12.26
N LYS A 190 1.23 -1.16 11.81
CA LYS A 190 1.94 -2.13 12.67
C LYS A 190 3.44 -2.20 12.31
N PRO A 191 4.35 -1.65 13.14
CA PRO A 191 5.80 -1.72 12.89
C PRO A 191 6.42 -3.06 13.30
N PHE A 192 5.85 -3.74 14.30
CA PHE A 192 6.38 -4.99 14.86
C PHE A 192 5.71 -6.26 14.29
N HIS A 193 4.97 -6.13 13.19
CA HIS A 193 4.30 -7.24 12.51
C HIS A 193 4.52 -7.12 11.00
N ASP A 194 4.86 -8.23 10.35
CA ASP A 194 5.03 -8.31 8.90
C ASP A 194 3.99 -9.26 8.33
N GLU A 195 3.05 -8.72 7.56
CA GLU A 195 1.94 -9.48 7.03
C GLU A 195 2.34 -10.20 5.72
N LEU A 196 2.93 -11.39 5.85
CA LEU A 196 3.45 -12.17 4.72
C LEU A 196 2.40 -12.47 3.65
N SER A 197 1.12 -12.53 4.01
CA SER A 197 0.05 -12.78 3.03
C SER A 197 -0.10 -11.66 1.99
N ILE A 198 0.43 -10.45 2.24
CA ILE A 198 0.50 -9.38 1.23
C ILE A 198 1.48 -9.73 0.10
N LEU A 199 2.55 -10.48 0.42
CA LEU A 199 3.57 -10.89 -0.54
C LEU A 199 3.17 -12.13 -1.36
N ALA A 200 1.98 -12.70 -1.11
CA ALA A 200 1.48 -13.86 -1.83
C ALA A 200 1.55 -13.76 -3.37
N PRO A 201 1.26 -12.62 -4.03
CA PRO A 201 1.42 -12.51 -5.48
C PRO A 201 2.84 -12.81 -5.94
N VAL A 202 3.85 -12.23 -5.28
CA VAL A 202 5.27 -12.43 -5.63
C VAL A 202 5.69 -13.87 -5.36
N LEU A 203 5.28 -14.45 -4.22
CA LEU A 203 5.68 -15.80 -3.82
C LEU A 203 4.97 -16.90 -4.62
N GLN A 204 3.71 -16.70 -5.02
CA GLN A 204 2.96 -17.66 -5.83
C GLN A 204 3.36 -17.59 -7.30
N CYS A 205 3.63 -16.39 -7.82
CA CYS A 205 4.06 -16.22 -9.19
C CYS A 205 5.56 -16.45 -9.37
N CYS A 206 6.37 -16.33 -8.31
CA CYS A 206 7.83 -16.29 -8.40
C CYS A 206 8.33 -15.35 -9.50
N MET A 207 7.75 -14.15 -9.55
CA MET A 207 8.03 -13.12 -10.54
C MET A 207 8.38 -11.80 -9.87
N ILE A 208 9.42 -11.14 -10.38
CA ILE A 208 9.74 -9.77 -10.03
C ILE A 208 10.41 -9.08 -11.21
N ARG A 209 10.19 -7.77 -11.37
CA ARG A 209 10.88 -6.96 -12.37
C ARG A 209 12.35 -6.78 -11.95
N GLN A 210 13.28 -6.94 -12.89
CA GLN A 210 14.71 -6.78 -12.62
C GLN A 210 15.04 -5.44 -11.96
N SER A 211 14.49 -4.33 -12.46
CA SER A 211 14.71 -3.00 -11.89
C SER A 211 14.27 -2.90 -10.41
N THR A 212 13.20 -3.61 -10.05
CA THR A 212 12.69 -3.65 -8.67
C THR A 212 13.62 -4.47 -7.78
N LEU A 213 14.09 -5.63 -8.26
CA LEU A 213 15.07 -6.45 -7.54
C LEU A 213 16.40 -5.71 -7.33
N GLU A 214 16.93 -5.06 -8.37
CA GLU A 214 18.15 -4.25 -8.28
C GLU A 214 18.01 -3.13 -7.25
N THR A 215 16.86 -2.45 -7.22
CA THR A 215 16.58 -1.40 -6.25
C THR A 215 16.54 -1.96 -4.82
N LEU A 216 15.91 -3.12 -4.60
CA LEU A 216 15.88 -3.78 -3.29
C LEU A 216 17.28 -4.22 -2.85
N LEU A 217 18.07 -4.82 -3.76
CA LEU A 217 19.46 -5.20 -3.50
C LEU A 217 20.34 -3.99 -3.19
N LYS A 218 20.13 -2.86 -3.87
CA LYS A 218 20.83 -1.61 -3.58
C LYS A 218 20.57 -1.13 -2.15
N PHE A 219 19.33 -1.13 -1.68
CA PHE A 219 19.02 -0.75 -0.30
C PHE A 219 19.47 -1.79 0.73
N HIS A 220 19.60 -3.06 0.34
CA HIS A 220 20.08 -4.11 1.23
C HIS A 220 21.61 -4.12 1.38
N ASN A 221 22.34 -4.11 0.27
CA ASN A 221 23.80 -4.28 0.23
C ASN A 221 24.56 -2.95 0.15
N GLY A 222 23.89 -1.88 -0.28
CA GLY A 222 24.51 -0.57 -0.45
C GLY A 222 24.77 0.16 0.86
N PRO A 223 25.46 1.32 0.79
CA PRO A 223 25.87 2.09 1.96
C PRO A 223 24.70 2.77 2.68
N VAL A 224 23.58 2.98 1.99
CA VAL A 224 22.39 3.66 2.53
C VAL A 224 21.21 2.69 2.53
N LYS A 225 20.69 2.42 3.72
CA LYS A 225 19.48 1.61 3.93
C LYS A 225 18.22 2.38 3.52
N LEU A 226 17.14 1.65 3.25
CA LEU A 226 15.87 2.24 2.84
C LEU A 226 15.27 3.11 3.94
N SER A 227 15.38 2.68 5.20
CA SER A 227 14.98 3.46 6.39
C SER A 227 15.61 4.85 6.41
N ALA A 228 16.93 4.92 6.23
CA ALA A 228 17.70 6.17 6.26
C ALA A 228 17.38 7.06 5.05
N ALA A 229 17.28 6.48 3.86
CA ALA A 229 16.89 7.23 2.66
C ALA A 229 15.47 7.80 2.78
N LEU A 230 14.53 7.02 3.31
CA LEU A 230 13.16 7.47 3.52
C LEU A 230 13.09 8.54 4.60
N ARG A 231 13.77 8.36 5.75
CA ARG A 231 13.82 9.38 6.82
C ARG A 231 14.22 10.74 6.24
N LYS A 232 15.36 10.79 5.56
CA LYS A 232 15.86 12.00 4.91
C LYS A 232 14.86 12.61 3.93
N SER A 233 14.15 11.78 3.17
CA SER A 233 13.16 12.28 2.21
C SER A 233 11.88 12.81 2.87
N LEU A 234 11.56 12.39 4.09
CA LEU A 234 10.37 12.84 4.82
C LEU A 234 10.65 14.07 5.70
N ASP A 235 11.93 14.36 5.98
CA ASP A 235 12.34 15.49 6.84
C ASP A 235 11.92 16.85 6.27
N ASP A 236 11.76 16.97 4.96
CA ASP A 236 11.35 18.20 4.28
C ASP A 236 9.83 18.47 4.35
N ASP A 237 9.02 17.53 4.84
CA ASP A 237 7.58 17.74 4.92
C ASP A 237 7.18 18.64 6.10
N PRO A 238 6.21 19.56 5.94
CA PRO A 238 5.79 20.47 6.99
C PRO A 238 5.30 19.81 8.28
N VAL A 239 4.93 18.52 8.26
CA VAL A 239 4.47 17.78 9.44
C VAL A 239 5.47 16.73 9.92
N ALA A 240 6.73 16.84 9.52
CA ALA A 240 7.80 16.01 10.05
C ALA A 240 7.87 16.08 11.60
N PRO A 241 8.16 14.95 12.28
CA PRO A 241 8.40 13.62 11.73
C PRO A 241 7.11 12.87 11.34
N ILE A 242 7.08 12.30 10.13
CA ILE A 242 5.88 11.62 9.60
C ILE A 242 5.78 10.17 10.05
N LEU A 243 6.91 9.44 9.98
CA LEU A 243 6.97 8.04 10.36
C LEU A 243 7.70 7.91 11.69
N TRP A 244 7.08 7.16 12.61
CA TRP A 244 7.71 6.77 13.85
C TRP A 244 8.87 5.79 13.59
N GLU A 245 9.95 5.91 14.35
CA GLU A 245 11.22 5.21 14.12
C GLU A 245 11.10 3.68 13.90
N PRO A 246 10.30 2.93 14.68
CA PRO A 246 10.09 1.49 14.44
C PRO A 246 9.46 1.16 13.07
N HIS A 247 8.72 2.08 12.45
CA HIS A 247 8.26 1.88 11.08
C HIS A 247 9.39 1.96 10.06
N LEU A 248 10.38 2.83 10.30
CA LEU A 248 11.56 2.95 9.46
C LEU A 248 12.42 1.67 9.57
N GLU A 249 12.67 1.19 10.79
CA GLU A 249 13.38 -0.08 11.03
C GLU A 249 12.65 -1.28 10.39
N ALA A 250 11.32 -1.31 10.46
CA ALA A 250 10.52 -2.36 9.85
C ALA A 250 10.68 -2.43 8.32
N LEU A 251 10.94 -1.31 7.64
CA LEU A 251 11.18 -1.31 6.19
C LEU A 251 12.42 -2.11 5.83
N ASP A 252 13.54 -1.90 6.52
CA ASP A 252 14.77 -2.63 6.24
C ASP A 252 14.62 -4.14 6.52
N ARG A 253 13.89 -4.50 7.57
CA ARG A 253 13.52 -5.90 7.85
C ARG A 253 12.66 -6.49 6.72
N ARG A 254 11.67 -5.74 6.23
CA ARG A 254 10.80 -6.16 5.11
C ARG A 254 11.55 -6.31 3.79
N VAL A 255 12.57 -5.48 3.51
CA VAL A 255 13.47 -5.68 2.36
C VAL A 255 14.12 -7.08 2.42
N GLN A 256 14.66 -7.46 3.58
CA GLN A 256 15.29 -8.78 3.76
C GLN A 256 14.31 -9.92 3.53
N ILE A 257 13.08 -9.79 4.02
CA ILE A 257 12.03 -10.80 3.83
C ILE A 257 11.70 -10.97 2.34
N ILE A 258 11.55 -9.87 1.60
CA ILE A 258 11.29 -9.92 0.15
C ILE A 258 12.45 -10.62 -0.57
N LEU A 259 13.70 -10.21 -0.31
CA LEU A 259 14.88 -10.78 -0.95
C LEU A 259 15.04 -12.27 -0.64
N LYS A 260 14.74 -12.70 0.59
CA LYS A 260 14.70 -14.12 0.95
C LYS A 260 13.65 -14.87 0.14
N GLY A 261 12.42 -14.35 0.07
CA GLY A 261 11.35 -14.97 -0.71
C GLY A 261 11.69 -15.11 -2.20
N ILE A 262 12.39 -14.12 -2.77
CA ILE A 262 12.87 -14.19 -4.16
C ILE A 262 13.97 -15.24 -4.32
N ARG A 263 14.92 -15.34 -3.38
CA ARG A 263 15.96 -16.38 -3.39
C ARG A 263 15.33 -17.77 -3.36
N ASP A 264 14.36 -17.99 -2.48
CA ASP A 264 13.65 -19.28 -2.37
C ASP A 264 12.90 -19.62 -3.68
N CYS A 265 12.39 -18.62 -4.41
CA CYS A 265 11.80 -18.79 -5.74
C CYS A 265 12.82 -19.17 -6.81
N VAL A 266 14.01 -18.56 -6.81
CA VAL A 266 15.08 -18.88 -7.77
C VAL A 266 15.58 -20.31 -7.55
N GLN A 267 15.86 -20.69 -6.30
CA GLN A 267 16.36 -22.03 -5.97
C GLN A 267 15.38 -23.13 -6.41
N LYS A 268 14.07 -22.95 -6.15
CA LYS A 268 13.06 -23.89 -6.64
C LYS A 268 13.01 -24.02 -8.16
N GLY A 269 13.30 -22.93 -8.89
CA GLY A 269 13.37 -22.95 -10.35
C GLY A 269 14.59 -23.72 -10.86
N GLU A 270 15.74 -23.59 -10.19
CA GLU A 270 16.96 -24.33 -10.49
C GLU A 270 16.81 -25.83 -10.19
N ASP A 271 16.16 -26.18 -9.08
CA ASP A 271 15.89 -27.58 -8.70
C ASP A 271 14.99 -28.27 -9.75
N LEU A 272 13.90 -27.62 -10.18
CA LEU A 272 13.01 -28.14 -11.24
C LEU A 272 13.72 -28.25 -12.61
N GLY A 273 14.66 -27.36 -12.90
CA GLY A 273 15.46 -27.43 -14.13
C GLY A 273 16.51 -28.55 -14.10
N SER A 274 16.97 -28.95 -12.91
CA SER A 274 17.96 -30.01 -12.73
C SER A 274 17.31 -31.40 -12.80
N GLU A 275 16.14 -31.58 -12.17
CA GLU A 275 15.35 -32.83 -12.27
C GLU A 275 14.91 -33.15 -13.71
N GLY A 276 14.68 -32.12 -14.54
CA GLY A 276 14.33 -32.27 -15.96
C GLY A 276 15.52 -32.64 -16.88
N ASN A 277 16.76 -32.43 -16.43
CA ASN A 277 17.96 -32.80 -17.18
C ASN A 277 18.39 -34.25 -16.86
N ASP A 278 18.25 -34.67 -15.61
CA ASP A 278 18.54 -36.06 -15.22
C ASP A 278 17.55 -37.07 -15.85
N ALA A 279 16.34 -36.65 -16.19
CA ALA A 279 15.35 -37.49 -16.89
C ALA A 279 15.61 -37.66 -18.41
N ASN A 280 16.57 -36.92 -18.99
CA ASN A 280 16.93 -37.01 -20.40
C ASN A 280 18.30 -37.70 -20.64
N GLU A 281 18.99 -38.13 -19.59
CA GLU A 281 20.28 -38.85 -19.70
C GLU A 281 20.15 -40.38 -19.62
N ASP A 282 18.95 -40.92 -19.37
CA ASP A 282 18.72 -42.37 -19.16
C ASP A 282 18.12 -43.10 -20.38
N ASP A 283 18.13 -42.48 -21.58
CA ASP A 283 17.57 -43.07 -22.81
C ASP A 283 18.52 -43.00 -24.03
N THR A 284 19.82 -43.26 -23.81
CA THR A 284 20.82 -43.50 -24.88
C THR A 284 21.67 -44.73 -24.64
#